data_AF-A0A4U8S2C3-F1
#
_entry.id   AF-A0A4U8S2C3-F1
#
_cell.length_a   1.000
_cell.length_b   1.000
_cell.length_c   1.000
_cell.angle_alpha   90.00
_cell.angle_beta   90.00
_cell.angle_gamma   90.00
#
_symmetry.space_group_name_H-M   'P 1'
#
loop_
_entity.id
_entity.type
_entity.pdbx_description
1 polymer ?
#
loop_
_entity_poly.entity_id
_entity_poly.type
_entity_poly.pdbx_seq_one_letter_code
_entity_poly.pdbx_strand_id
1 'polypeptide(L)'
;MKKLILLLGCLVFAYAQLVIERENDSKYQQEVCGDDYECSAYEDFIPNADILEAFKQDLQKEIKFPKYDVRALIYRQIITMNLPNDNESLKKTIVITAESGDLDVKIELTRSKNKLVAIYIVEAEESIKTYIKTPNGVKILNKTSML
;
A
#
# COMPACT_ATOMS: atom_id res chain seq x y z
N MET A 1 52.60 -18.77 16.17
CA MET A 1 51.49 -17.79 16.05
C MET A 1 51.10 -17.64 14.59
N LYS A 2 49.98 -18.24 14.16
CA LYS A 2 49.22 -17.83 12.97
C LYS A 2 47.74 -18.12 13.26
N LYS A 3 46.98 -17.06 13.54
CA LYS A 3 45.53 -17.10 13.73
C LYS A 3 44.89 -17.25 12.35
N LEU A 4 44.11 -18.30 12.13
CA LEU A 4 43.20 -18.37 11.00
C LEU A 4 41.82 -17.95 11.52
N ILE A 5 41.45 -16.70 11.25
CA ILE A 5 40.10 -16.18 11.47
C ILE A 5 39.32 -16.56 10.21
N LEU A 6 38.44 -17.55 10.32
CA LEU A 6 37.45 -17.83 9.29
C LEU A 6 36.20 -17.03 9.65
N LEU A 7 36.10 -15.87 9.00
CA LEU A 7 34.97 -14.95 9.06
C LEU A 7 33.69 -15.67 8.66
N LEU A 8 32.67 -15.50 9.51
CA LEU A 8 31.28 -15.82 9.24
C LEU A 8 30.90 -15.39 7.82
N GLY A 9 30.49 -16.35 7.00
CA GLY A 9 29.73 -16.06 5.80
C GLY A 9 28.43 -15.39 6.21
N CYS A 10 28.37 -14.07 6.03
CA CYS A 10 27.12 -13.33 6.05
C CYS A 10 26.13 -14.05 5.15
N LEU A 11 25.07 -14.59 5.76
CA LEU A 11 23.83 -14.91 5.07
C LEU A 11 23.32 -13.59 4.48
N VAL A 12 23.72 -13.31 3.25
CA VAL A 12 23.09 -12.29 2.41
C VAL A 12 21.72 -12.88 2.06
N PHE A 13 20.73 -12.66 2.93
CA PHE A 13 19.33 -12.74 2.53
C PHE A 13 19.14 -11.65 1.49
N ALA A 14 19.44 -11.97 0.24
CA ALA A 14 18.91 -11.23 -0.89
C ALA A 14 17.39 -11.30 -0.74
N TYR A 15 16.78 -10.22 -0.29
CA TYR A 15 15.35 -10.00 -0.44
C TYR A 15 15.10 -10.13 -1.94
N ALA A 16 14.62 -11.31 -2.36
CA ALA A 16 14.00 -11.47 -3.66
C ALA A 16 12.87 -10.44 -3.66
N GLN A 17 13.11 -9.34 -4.37
CA GLN A 17 12.16 -8.25 -4.49
C GLN A 17 10.97 -8.87 -5.22
N LEU A 18 9.94 -9.29 -4.46
CA LEU A 18 8.72 -9.87 -4.98
C LEU A 18 8.24 -8.97 -6.10
N VAL A 19 8.28 -9.49 -7.33
CA VAL A 19 7.78 -8.79 -8.50
C VAL A 19 6.28 -8.74 -8.29
N ILE A 20 5.77 -7.59 -7.86
CA ILE A 20 4.33 -7.34 -7.88
C ILE A 20 3.96 -7.32 -9.36
N GLU A 21 3.30 -8.40 -9.81
CA GLU A 21 2.74 -8.48 -11.14
C GLU A 21 1.65 -7.42 -11.21
N ARG A 22 1.96 -6.33 -11.92
CA ARG A 22 1.00 -5.28 -12.21
C ARG A 22 0.28 -5.66 -13.49
N GLU A 23 -0.94 -6.13 -13.34
CA GLU A 23 -1.87 -6.20 -14.44
C GLU A 23 -2.46 -4.79 -14.59
N ASN A 24 -1.93 -4.00 -15.52
CA ASN A 24 -2.61 -2.77 -15.96
C ASN A 24 -3.87 -3.20 -16.72
N ASP A 25 -4.88 -3.67 -15.99
CA ASP A 25 -6.11 -4.17 -16.56
C ASP A 25 -7.00 -2.98 -16.95
N SER A 26 -6.99 -2.65 -18.24
CA SER A 26 -7.90 -1.66 -18.82
C SER A 26 -9.37 -1.97 -18.52
N LYS A 27 -9.71 -3.25 -18.29
CA LYS A 27 -11.08 -3.65 -17.94
C LYS A 27 -11.46 -3.21 -16.54
N TYR A 28 -10.61 -3.43 -15.53
CA TYR A 28 -10.89 -2.98 -14.17
C TYR A 28 -10.97 -1.45 -14.07
N GLN A 29 -10.05 -0.74 -14.74
CA GLN A 29 -10.13 0.71 -14.89
C GLN A 29 -11.49 1.14 -15.46
N GLN A 30 -11.94 0.56 -16.57
CA GLN A 30 -13.22 0.91 -17.19
C GLN A 30 -14.42 0.53 -16.31
N GLU A 31 -14.36 -0.61 -15.61
CA GLU A 31 -15.44 -1.08 -14.72
C GLU A 31 -15.65 -0.14 -13.53
N VAL A 32 -14.56 0.36 -12.95
CA VAL A 32 -14.60 1.20 -11.74
C VAL A 32 -14.74 2.68 -12.05
N CYS A 33 -14.01 3.18 -13.05
CA CYS A 33 -13.96 4.60 -13.38
C CYS A 33 -14.91 4.99 -14.52
N GLY A 34 -15.35 4.05 -15.36
CA GLY A 34 -16.14 4.38 -16.55
C GLY A 34 -15.43 5.42 -17.41
N ASP A 35 -16.12 6.54 -17.68
CA ASP A 35 -15.61 7.66 -18.47
C ASP A 35 -15.02 8.79 -17.61
N ASP A 36 -14.86 8.58 -16.29
CA ASP A 36 -14.27 9.56 -15.38
C ASP A 36 -12.73 9.61 -15.56
N TYR A 37 -12.27 10.65 -16.25
CA TYR A 37 -10.85 10.90 -16.51
C TYR A 37 -10.05 11.31 -15.27
N GLU A 38 -10.72 11.72 -14.18
CA GLU A 38 -10.08 12.04 -12.90
C GLU A 38 -9.99 10.81 -11.98
N CYS A 39 -10.57 9.68 -12.39
CA CYS A 39 -10.49 8.40 -11.70
C CYS A 39 -9.39 7.50 -12.28
N SER A 40 -8.63 6.85 -11.39
CA SER A 40 -7.68 5.80 -11.74
C SER A 40 -7.90 4.58 -10.85
N ALA A 41 -8.03 3.41 -11.47
CA ALA A 41 -8.19 2.14 -10.81
C ALA A 41 -7.34 1.05 -11.46
N TYR A 42 -6.72 0.20 -10.65
CA TYR A 42 -5.89 -0.90 -11.13
C TYR A 42 -5.88 -2.04 -10.11
N GLU A 43 -5.56 -3.23 -10.60
CA GLU A 43 -5.40 -4.42 -9.78
C GLU A 43 -3.93 -4.83 -9.74
N ASP A 44 -3.46 -5.23 -8.57
CA ASP A 44 -2.15 -5.85 -8.37
C ASP A 44 -2.36 -7.19 -7.64
N PHE A 45 -1.42 -8.12 -7.79
CA PHE A 45 -1.42 -9.37 -7.05
C PHE A 45 -0.05 -9.64 -6.40
N ILE A 46 -0.07 -10.04 -5.12
CA ILE A 46 1.13 -10.48 -4.40
C ILE A 46 0.97 -11.97 -4.07
N PRO A 47 1.72 -12.87 -4.72
CA PRO A 47 1.63 -14.31 -4.48
C PRO A 47 2.20 -14.67 -3.11
N ASN A 48 1.64 -15.72 -2.49
CA ASN A 48 2.14 -16.34 -1.26
C ASN A 48 2.30 -15.39 -0.04
N ALA A 49 1.67 -14.23 -0.06
CA ALA A 49 1.67 -13.29 1.06
C ALA A 49 0.39 -13.40 1.90
N ASP A 50 0.47 -13.01 3.18
CA ASP A 50 -0.71 -12.64 3.95
C ASP A 50 -1.07 -11.16 3.75
N ILE A 51 -2.22 -10.73 4.30
CA ILE A 51 -2.71 -9.36 4.13
C ILE A 51 -1.75 -8.31 4.72
N LEU A 52 -1.14 -8.59 5.86
CA LEU A 52 -0.27 -7.64 6.54
C LEU A 52 1.04 -7.47 5.77
N GLU A 53 1.59 -8.59 5.30
CA GLU A 53 2.77 -8.60 4.45
C GLU A 53 2.49 -7.88 3.12
N ALA A 54 1.40 -8.22 2.43
CA ALA A 54 1.03 -7.60 1.17
C ALA A 54 0.82 -6.08 1.31
N PHE A 55 0.13 -5.65 2.38
CA PHE A 55 -0.05 -4.24 2.72
C PHE A 55 1.29 -3.51 2.88
N LYS A 56 2.23 -4.09 3.63
CA LYS A 56 3.54 -3.48 3.84
C LYS A 56 4.35 -3.43 2.55
N GLN A 57 4.38 -4.52 1.78
CA GLN A 57 5.13 -4.59 0.54
C GLN A 57 4.61 -3.59 -0.51
N ASP A 58 3.29 -3.51 -0.69
CA ASP A 58 2.65 -2.55 -1.60
C ASP A 58 2.98 -1.10 -1.23
N LEU A 59 2.74 -0.72 0.03
CA LEU A 59 3.03 0.65 0.47
C LEU A 59 4.52 0.97 0.39
N GLN A 60 5.41 0.03 0.73
CA GLN A 60 6.85 0.25 0.59
C GLN A 60 7.29 0.44 -0.87
N LYS A 61 6.68 -0.28 -1.81
CA LYS A 61 6.91 -0.07 -3.25
C LYS A 61 6.50 1.34 -3.67
N GLU A 62 5.30 1.78 -3.30
CA GLU A 62 4.79 3.12 -3.62
C GLU A 62 5.61 4.24 -2.94
N ILE A 63 6.15 3.99 -1.75
CA ILE A 63 7.06 4.93 -1.07
C ILE A 63 8.42 5.00 -1.78
N LYS A 64 8.92 3.88 -2.30
CA LYS A 64 10.24 3.79 -2.97
C LYS A 64 10.20 4.33 -4.40
N PHE A 65 9.07 4.15 -5.09
CA PHE A 65 8.85 4.59 -6.47
C PHE A 65 7.58 5.43 -6.56
N PRO A 66 7.56 6.61 -5.92
CA PRO A 66 6.34 7.40 -5.82
C PRO A 66 5.98 7.98 -7.19
N LYS A 67 4.70 7.83 -7.55
CA LYS A 67 4.13 8.62 -8.66
C LYS A 67 3.89 10.07 -8.23
N TYR A 68 3.59 10.29 -6.95
CA TYR A 68 3.32 11.60 -6.35
C TYR A 68 3.91 11.66 -4.93
N ASP A 69 4.64 12.72 -4.60
CA ASP A 69 5.36 12.85 -3.32
C ASP A 69 4.43 12.90 -2.10
N VAL A 70 3.30 13.59 -2.23
CA VAL A 70 2.27 13.68 -1.18
C VAL A 70 1.78 12.28 -0.78
N ARG A 71 1.49 11.40 -1.76
CA ARG A 71 1.05 10.03 -1.49
C ARG A 71 2.11 9.22 -0.76
N ALA A 72 3.38 9.40 -1.12
CA ALA A 72 4.49 8.75 -0.43
C ALA A 72 4.56 9.15 1.05
N LEU A 73 4.35 10.44 1.36
CA LEU A 73 4.29 10.93 2.75
C LEU A 73 3.11 10.31 3.51
N ILE A 74 1.93 10.23 2.89
CA ILE A 74 0.75 9.58 3.47
C ILE A 74 1.05 8.11 3.78
N TYR A 75 1.61 7.37 2.82
CA TYR A 75 1.91 5.94 2.99
C TYR A 75 2.96 5.69 4.08
N ARG A 76 3.96 6.56 4.23
CA ARG A 76 4.91 6.50 5.36
C ARG A 76 4.21 6.63 6.71
N GLN A 77 3.17 7.45 6.79
CA GLN A 77 2.39 7.57 8.02
C GLN A 77 1.54 6.32 8.23
N ILE A 78 0.79 5.90 7.21
CA ILE A 78 -0.09 4.73 7.25
C ILE A 78 0.66 3.45 7.65
N ILE A 79 1.85 3.18 7.10
CA ILE A 79 2.60 1.96 7.40
C ILE A 79 3.09 1.87 8.85
N THR A 80 3.22 3.02 9.53
CA THR A 80 3.61 3.10 10.94
C THR A 80 2.42 3.08 11.89
N MET A 81 1.20 3.15 11.38
CA MET A 81 -0.01 3.05 12.20
C MET A 81 -0.24 1.61 12.66
N ASN A 82 -0.76 1.47 13.87
CA ASN A 82 -1.30 0.19 14.31
C ASN A 82 -2.54 -0.13 13.48
N LEU A 83 -2.54 -1.26 12.79
CA LEU A 83 -3.74 -1.75 12.13
C LEU A 83 -4.81 -2.10 13.18
N PRO A 84 -6.10 -1.87 12.88
CA PRO A 84 -7.17 -2.33 13.75
C PRO A 84 -7.17 -3.86 13.87
N ASN A 85 -7.83 -4.40 14.90
CA ASN A 85 -8.06 -5.84 14.98
C ASN A 85 -9.08 -6.30 13.93
N ASP A 86 -9.29 -7.60 13.81
CA ASP A 86 -10.30 -8.14 12.90
C ASP A 86 -11.71 -7.68 13.32
N ASN A 87 -12.46 -7.18 12.35
CA ASN A 87 -13.79 -6.56 12.49
C ASN A 87 -13.81 -5.20 13.20
N GLU A 88 -12.67 -4.54 13.28
CA GLU A 88 -12.55 -3.16 13.78
C GLU A 88 -12.20 -2.19 12.65
N SER A 89 -12.42 -0.91 12.95
CA SER A 89 -11.97 0.21 12.12
C SER A 89 -11.19 1.21 12.96
N LEU A 90 -10.21 1.85 12.33
CA LEU A 90 -9.43 2.95 12.87
C LEU A 90 -9.65 4.16 11.98
N LYS A 91 -10.13 5.27 12.55
CA LYS A 91 -10.21 6.57 11.87
C LYS A 91 -9.23 7.53 12.52
N LYS A 92 -8.43 8.20 11.70
CA LYS A 92 -7.42 9.15 12.18
C LYS A 92 -7.27 10.31 11.20
N THR A 93 -7.20 11.52 11.72
CA THR A 93 -6.70 12.67 10.96
C THR A 93 -5.25 12.89 11.32
N ILE A 94 -4.41 13.08 10.30
CA ILE A 94 -3.01 13.46 10.46
C ILE A 94 -2.74 14.71 9.64
N VAL A 95 -1.69 15.43 10.01
CA VAL A 95 -1.12 16.50 9.20
C VAL A 95 0.14 15.97 8.53
N ILE A 96 0.26 16.18 7.23
CA ILE A 96 1.53 15.99 6.50
C ILE A 96 2.04 17.34 6.04
N THR A 97 3.34 17.55 6.13
CA THR A 97 3.98 18.76 5.60
C THR A 97 4.55 18.46 4.23
N ALA A 98 3.98 19.07 3.20
CA ALA A 98 4.44 19.02 1.81
C ALA A 98 5.07 20.35 1.41
N GLU A 99 5.66 20.42 0.21
CA GLU A 99 6.25 21.67 -0.30
C GLU A 99 5.20 22.79 -0.45
N SER A 100 3.95 22.43 -0.76
CA SER A 100 2.82 23.37 -0.86
C SER A 100 2.28 23.85 0.49
N GLY A 101 2.77 23.26 1.59
CA GLY A 101 2.31 23.54 2.95
C GLY A 101 1.80 22.31 3.69
N ASP A 102 1.14 22.54 4.81
CA ASP A 102 0.55 21.50 5.62
C ASP A 102 -0.81 21.06 5.04
N LEU A 103 -1.00 19.75 4.94
CA LEU A 103 -2.22 19.13 4.42
C LEU A 103 -2.85 18.24 5.49
N ASP A 104 -4.15 18.42 5.72
CA ASP A 104 -4.96 17.53 6.54
C ASP A 104 -5.33 16.27 5.75
N VAL A 105 -4.97 15.11 6.30
CA VAL A 105 -5.26 13.81 5.69
C VAL A 105 -6.14 13.01 6.63
N LYS A 106 -7.34 12.67 6.16
CA LYS A 106 -8.24 11.76 6.86
C LYS A 106 -7.92 10.34 6.41
N ILE A 107 -7.67 9.44 7.36
CA ILE A 107 -7.34 8.05 7.12
C ILE A 107 -8.38 7.17 7.80
N GLU A 108 -8.86 6.17 7.07
CA GLU A 108 -9.69 5.10 7.60
C GLU A 108 -9.08 3.74 7.24
N LEU A 109 -8.77 2.95 8.25
CA LEU A 109 -8.34 1.56 8.09
C LEU A 109 -9.45 0.67 8.63
N THR A 110 -9.95 -0.25 7.82
CA THR A 110 -10.97 -1.23 8.23
C THR A 110 -10.46 -2.62 7.95
N ARG A 111 -10.46 -3.49 8.95
CA ARG A 111 -9.93 -4.84 8.83
C ARG A 111 -10.99 -5.88 9.15
N SER A 112 -10.99 -6.97 8.39
CA SER A 112 -11.65 -8.22 8.71
C SER A 112 -10.70 -9.39 8.44
N LYS A 113 -11.10 -10.60 8.81
CA LYS A 113 -10.27 -11.81 8.68
C LYS A 113 -9.60 -11.98 7.31
N ASN A 114 -10.31 -11.64 6.24
CA ASN A 114 -9.87 -11.85 4.86
C ASN A 114 -9.73 -10.55 4.06
N LYS A 115 -9.87 -9.39 4.69
CA LYS A 115 -9.85 -8.11 3.99
C LYS A 115 -9.24 -7.00 4.83
N LEU A 116 -8.41 -6.16 4.22
CA LEU A 116 -8.02 -4.86 4.77
C LEU A 116 -8.40 -3.79 3.75
N VAL A 117 -9.01 -2.71 4.21
CA VAL A 117 -9.33 -1.54 3.40
C VAL A 117 -8.61 -0.36 4.02
N ALA A 118 -7.79 0.32 3.24
CA ALA A 118 -7.15 1.58 3.62
C ALA A 118 -7.69 2.69 2.72
N ILE A 119 -8.34 3.67 3.33
CA ILE A 119 -8.84 4.86 2.66
C ILE A 119 -8.05 6.05 3.19
N TYR A 120 -7.63 6.94 2.30
CA TYR A 120 -7.24 8.28 2.69
C TYR A 120 -7.93 9.32 1.83
N ILE A 121 -8.20 10.48 2.44
CA ILE A 121 -8.70 11.68 1.77
C ILE A 121 -7.75 12.83 2.08
N VAL A 122 -7.25 13.48 1.04
CA VAL A 122 -6.40 14.68 1.13
C VAL A 122 -6.91 15.69 0.12
N GLU A 123 -7.18 16.92 0.58
CA GLU A 123 -7.84 17.95 -0.24
C GLU A 123 -9.14 17.40 -0.87
N ALA A 124 -9.20 17.33 -2.21
CA ALA A 124 -10.30 16.76 -2.99
C ALA A 124 -10.01 15.35 -3.54
N GLU A 125 -8.86 14.74 -3.22
CA GLU A 125 -8.53 13.38 -3.65
C GLU A 125 -8.95 12.35 -2.60
N GLU A 126 -9.71 11.34 -3.01
CA GLU A 126 -9.93 10.10 -2.25
C GLU A 126 -9.15 8.95 -2.88
N SER A 127 -8.40 8.20 -2.07
CA SER A 127 -7.78 6.96 -2.50
C SER A 127 -8.16 5.80 -1.59
N ILE A 128 -8.51 4.69 -2.22
CA ILE A 128 -8.90 3.44 -1.59
C ILE A 128 -7.94 2.34 -2.06
N LYS A 129 -7.31 1.66 -1.11
CA LYS A 129 -6.58 0.40 -1.34
C LYS A 129 -7.28 -0.74 -0.59
N THR A 130 -7.75 -1.73 -1.31
CA THR A 130 -8.41 -2.92 -0.75
C THR A 130 -7.56 -4.16 -0.97
N TYR A 131 -7.19 -4.83 0.11
CA TYR A 131 -6.40 -6.05 0.13
C TYR A 131 -7.32 -7.23 0.47
N ILE A 132 -7.42 -8.20 -0.43
CA ILE A 132 -8.32 -9.36 -0.30
C ILE A 132 -7.48 -10.62 -0.28
N LYS A 133 -7.61 -11.42 0.78
CA LYS A 133 -6.92 -12.72 0.87
C LYS A 133 -7.55 -13.71 -0.10
N THR A 134 -6.70 -14.38 -0.87
CA THR A 134 -7.03 -15.49 -1.76
C THR A 134 -6.28 -16.75 -1.32
N PRO A 135 -6.60 -17.93 -1.86
CA PRO A 135 -5.82 -19.14 -1.57
C PRO A 135 -4.33 -19.04 -1.94
N ASN A 136 -3.98 -18.23 -2.94
CA ASN A 136 -2.64 -18.19 -3.53
C ASN A 136 -1.84 -16.91 -3.20
N GLY A 137 -2.40 -16.02 -2.38
CA GLY A 137 -1.80 -14.70 -2.10
C GLY A 137 -2.85 -13.63 -1.80
N VAL A 138 -2.54 -12.38 -2.12
CA VAL A 138 -3.41 -11.23 -1.87
C VAL A 138 -3.65 -10.45 -3.15
N LYS A 139 -4.93 -10.25 -3.47
CA LYS A 139 -5.38 -9.33 -4.51
C LYS A 139 -5.47 -7.93 -3.94
N ILE A 140 -4.91 -6.95 -4.64
CA ILE A 140 -4.93 -5.54 -4.25
C ILE A 140 -5.73 -4.78 -5.29
N LEU A 141 -6.80 -4.14 -4.83
CA LEU A 141 -7.65 -3.28 -5.65
C LEU A 141 -7.38 -1.84 -5.27
N ASN A 142 -6.96 -1.04 -6.23
CA ASN A 142 -6.65 0.36 -6.02
C ASN A 142 -7.65 1.21 -6.77
N LYS A 143 -8.15 2.25 -6.13
CA LYS A 143 -8.93 3.32 -6.74
C LYS A 143 -8.44 4.65 -6.19
N THR A 144 -8.30 5.64 -7.06
CA THR A 144 -8.15 7.04 -6.70
C THR A 144 -9.09 7.86 -7.55
N SER A 145 -9.80 8.82 -6.97
CA SER A 145 -10.71 9.72 -7.68
C SER A 145 -10.80 11.06 -6.97
N MET A 146 -11.24 12.09 -7.70
CA MET A 146 -11.61 13.37 -7.12
C MET A 146 -13.03 13.30 -6.52
N LEU A 147 -13.24 13.99 -5.39
CA LEU A 147 -14.51 14.07 -4.65
C LEU A 147 -15.44 15.19 -5.14
#